data_AF-A0A938SD24-F1
#
_entry.id   AF-A0A938SD24-F1
#
_cell.length_a   1.000
_cell.length_b   1.000
_cell.length_c   1.000
_cell.angle_alpha   90.00
_cell.angle_beta   90.00
_cell.angle_gamma   90.00
#
_symmetry.space_group_name_H-M   'P 1'
#
loop_
_entity.id
_entity.type
_entity.pdbx_description
1 polymer ?
#
loop_
_entity_poly.entity_id
_entity_poly.type
_entity_poly.pdbx_seq_one_letter_code
_entity_poly.pdbx_strand_id
1 'polypeptide(L)' 'AVIPHTYRNTNLHTRRPRERVNLECDILAKYVEKLLGRGGGSGLTEEKLRALGY' A
#
# COMPACT_ATOMS: atom_id res chain seq x y z
N ALA A 1 0.84 5.82 17.29
CA ALA A 1 0.34 6.58 18.46
C ALA A 1 -0.60 7.69 17.97
N VAL A 2 -1.58 8.11 18.77
CA VAL A 2 -2.51 9.20 18.43
C VAL A 2 -2.05 10.50 19.11
N ILE A 3 -2.01 11.62 18.37
CA ILE A 3 -1.62 12.93 18.92
C ILE A 3 -2.80 13.63 19.63
N PRO A 4 -2.55 14.56 20.57
CA PRO A 4 -3.62 15.18 21.38
C PRO A 4 -4.71 15.89 20.57
N HIS A 5 -4.35 16.56 19.48
CA HIS A 5 -5.33 17.23 18.61
C HIS A 5 -6.29 16.22 17.96
N THR A 6 -5.76 15.13 17.39
CA THR A 6 -6.59 14.08 16.78
C THR A 6 -7.46 13.37 17.81
N TYR A 7 -6.95 13.13 19.02
CA TYR A 7 -7.75 12.53 20.09
C TYR A 7 -8.96 13.41 20.44
N ARG A 8 -8.75 14.72 20.65
CA ARG A 8 -9.83 15.66 21.02
C ARG A 8 -10.83 15.93 19.89
N ASN A 9 -10.39 15.95 18.63
CA ASN A 9 -11.21 16.40 17.50
C ASN A 9 -11.76 15.27 16.62
N THR A 10 -11.66 14.01 17.05
CA THR A 10 -12.27 12.86 16.34
C THR A 10 -13.08 12.03 17.32
N ASN A 11 -13.91 11.10 16.83
CA ASN A 11 -14.70 10.25 17.71
C ASN A 11 -13.87 9.26 18.55
N LEU A 12 -12.55 9.15 18.32
CA LEU A 12 -11.66 8.22 19.02
C LEU A 12 -11.65 8.42 20.54
N HIS A 13 -11.87 9.63 21.05
CA HIS A 13 -11.90 9.89 22.50
C HIS A 13 -13.10 9.26 23.23
N THR A 14 -14.12 8.82 22.51
CA THR A 14 -15.33 8.21 23.09
C THR A 14 -15.34 6.68 22.99
N ARG A 15 -14.38 6.11 22.24
CA ARG A 15 -14.34 4.68 21.92
C ARG A 15 -13.79 3.87 23.08
N ARG A 16 -14.41 2.72 23.34
CA ARG A 16 -13.96 1.78 24.37
C ARG A 16 -13.14 0.64 23.78
N PRO A 17 -12.29 -0.01 24.58
CA PRO A 17 -11.64 -1.26 24.17
C PRO A 17 -12.68 -2.26 23.65
N ARG A 18 -12.31 -2.98 22.58
CA ARG A 18 -13.15 -3.94 21.84
C ARG A 18 -14.24 -3.35 20.94
N GLU A 19 -14.41 -2.03 20.89
CA GLU A 19 -15.25 -1.42 19.86
C GLU A 19 -14.62 -1.57 18.47
N ARG A 20 -15.47 -1.79 17.46
CA ARG A 20 -15.01 -1.90 16.08
C ARG A 20 -14.73 -0.51 15.51
N VAL A 21 -13.73 -0.43 14.66
CA VAL A 21 -13.39 0.76 13.88
C VAL A 21 -13.24 0.37 12.43
N ASN A 22 -13.41 1.35 11.55
CA ASN A 22 -13.13 1.17 10.14
C ASN A 22 -11.61 1.14 9.95
N LEU A 23 -11.12 0.13 9.25
CA LEU A 23 -9.74 0.03 8.84
C LEU A 23 -9.68 0.23 7.34
N GLU A 24 -9.04 1.31 6.92
CA GLU A 24 -8.84 1.64 5.51
C GLU A 24 -7.35 1.51 5.17
N CYS A 25 -7.06 0.83 4.06
CA CYS A 25 -5.70 0.73 3.53
C CYS A 25 -5.41 1.91 2.58
N ASP A 26 -4.17 2.37 2.56
CA ASP A 26 -3.72 3.38 1.61
C ASP A 26 -3.89 2.87 0.16
N ILE A 27 -4.54 3.68 -0.67
CA ILE A 27 -4.76 3.38 -2.08
C ILE A 27 -3.45 3.43 -2.88
N LEU A 28 -2.50 4.29 -2.50
CA LEU A 28 -1.19 4.39 -3.15
C LEU A 28 -0.41 3.10 -2.95
N ALA A 29 -0.47 2.51 -1.75
CA ALA A 29 0.17 1.23 -1.48
C ALA A 29 -0.34 0.13 -2.41
N LYS A 30 -1.65 0.08 -2.69
CA LYS A 30 -2.24 -0.88 -3.66
C LYS A 30 -1.72 -0.66 -5.09
N TYR A 31 -1.54 0.59 -5.49
CA TYR A 31 -0.98 0.89 -6.81
C TYR A 31 0.51 0.57 -6.90
N VAL A 32 1.28 0.86 -5.85
CA VAL A 32 2.69 0.48 -5.76
C VAL A 32 2.83 -1.03 -5.82
N GLU A 33 2.03 -1.80 -5.07
CA GLU A 33 1.99 -3.26 -5.15
C GLU A 33 1.69 -3.74 -6.57
N LYS A 34 0.71 -3.13 -7.27
CA LYS A 34 0.40 -3.48 -8.65
C LYS A 34 1.53 -3.15 -9.63
N LEU A 35 2.24 -2.04 -9.42
CA LEU A 35 3.41 -1.67 -10.22
C LEU A 35 4.56 -2.66 -10.00
N LEU A 36 4.86 -3.00 -8.74
CA LEU A 36 5.92 -3.95 -8.38
C LEU A 36 5.57 -5.38 -8.77
N GLY A 37 4.32 -5.80 -8.63
CA GLY A 37 3.81 -7.11 -9.03
C GLY A 37 3.81 -7.31 -10.55
N ARG A 38 3.78 -6.22 -11.33
CA ARG A 38 4.03 -6.23 -12.79
C ARG A 38 5.52 -6.27 -13.15
N GLY A 39 6.41 -5.98 -12.21
CA GLY A 39 7.87 -6.10 -12.35
C GLY A 39 8.39 -7.54 -12.31
N GLY A 40 7.53 -8.53 -12.07
CA GLY A 40 7.87 -9.97 -12.11
C GLY A 40 7.87 -10.59 -13.51
N GLY A 41 7.58 -9.80 -14.56
CA GLY A 41 7.82 -10.26 -15.93
C GLY A 41 9.32 -10.29 -16.19
N SER A 42 9.92 -11.48 -16.10
CA SER A 42 11.31 -11.82 -16.49
C SER A 42 12.10 -10.60 -16.98
N GLY A 43 12.95 -10.05 -16.11
CA GLY A 43 13.76 -8.85 -16.40
C GLY A 43 14.43 -8.94 -17.77
N LEU A 44 14.78 -7.79 -18.33
CA LEU A 44 15.48 -7.73 -19.61
C LEU A 44 16.79 -8.54 -19.51
N THR A 45 16.86 -9.69 -20.17
CA THR A 45 18.07 -10.51 -20.27
C THR A 45 18.72 -10.32 -21.63
N GLU A 46 20.01 -10.62 -21.72
CA GLU A 46 20.73 -10.58 -22.98
C GLU A 46 20.14 -11.55 -24.01
N GLU A 47 19.67 -12.74 -23.58
CA GLU A 47 18.95 -13.67 -24.47
C GLU A 47 17.66 -13.07 -25.03
N LYS A 48 16.91 -12.31 -24.23
CA LYS A 48 15.67 -11.66 -24.68
C LYS A 48 15.95 -10.55 -25.70
N LEU A 49 17.03 -9.80 -25.52
CA LEU A 49 17.44 -8.76 -26.47
C LEU A 49 17.78 -9.38 -27.82
N ARG A 50 18.60 -10.45 -27.82
CA ARG A 50 18.93 -11.21 -29.03
C ARG A 50 17.69 -11.79 -29.72
N ALA A 51 16.74 -12.35 -28.95
CA ALA A 51 15.51 -12.92 -29.50
C ALA A 51 14.58 -11.88 -30.15
N LEU A 52 14.65 -10.61 -29.72
CA LEU A 52 13.91 -9.50 -30.30
C LEU A 52 14.64 -8.85 -31.50
N GLY A 53 15.84 -9.32 -31.84
CA GLY A 53 16.62 -8.81 -32.96
C GLY A 53 17.46 -7.57 -32.64
N TYR A 54 17.71 -7.31 -31.34
CA TYR A 54 18.68 -6.31 -30.88
C TYR A 54 20.04 -6.96 -30.57
#